data_AF-A0A925Y914-F1
#
_entry.id   AF-A0A925Y914-F1
#
_cell.length_a   1.000
_cell.length_b   1.000
_cell.length_c   1.000
_cell.angle_alpha   90.00
_cell.angle_beta   90.00
_cell.angle_gamma   90.00
#
_symmetry.space_group_name_H-M   'P 1'
#
loop_
_entity.id
_entity.type
_entity.pdbx_description
1 polymer ?
#
loop_
_entity_poly.entity_id
_entity_poly.type
_entity_poly.pdbx_seq_one_letter_code
_entity_poly.pdbx_strand_id
1 'polypeptide(L)'
;MSLGQYASGDAWQNVTIDGGIFAGKANVEGATSFASLSSRRGMTLSTGASIGGQSFTSSPFTPGVRETYQLTQGTFFPVSLASESGRVAFVPINRGADFFDRLSHSTESSTLSPTTWNNYSVGALQCPMRLDITQVTSATNKTPTMLRFSYLKGGVRQNANISLNAPVATGLPLGYMLACNENETYNFGSAVVDVAYGKDGTFAYQTGVTGSITFNNARFGDPLVGTVKLGYFKPSYPFEIKTLASGQICVPVYPQRFAKFLASLNADSTSINNSLVVNVDYTSATGGMWLTKPSIPCTSLDYGVILQECADLTTFPKGFSLVTNLRTFIGDDFNIVATTPPTGYIPAVTPANPLGKYFPPCSLFAPEKRYGVDVNAYAVNLGGQIGSLAADDGTAVRPLDSKDMSGNAMASSRITVNLRQITHPCELPPIRMMNWLIMIEERRKEFVGY
;
A
#
# COMPACT_ATOMS: atom_id res chain seq x y z
N MET A 1 -15.17 -15.30 -2.93
CA MET A 1 -13.77 -15.52 -3.34
C MET A 1 -13.67 -16.92 -3.91
N SER A 2 -13.12 -17.05 -5.12
CA SER A 2 -12.84 -18.37 -5.73
C SER A 2 -11.40 -18.78 -5.44
N LEU A 3 -11.20 -20.05 -5.10
CA LEU A 3 -9.93 -20.66 -4.69
C LEU A 3 -9.67 -21.88 -5.58
N GLY A 4 -8.40 -22.15 -5.88
CA GLY A 4 -7.94 -23.37 -6.55
C GLY A 4 -7.86 -23.35 -8.07
N GLN A 5 -8.37 -22.31 -8.73
CA GLN A 5 -8.17 -22.06 -10.16
C GLN A 5 -7.86 -20.58 -10.42
N TYR A 6 -7.12 -20.30 -11.50
CA TYR A 6 -6.91 -18.95 -12.05
C TYR A 6 -8.09 -18.55 -12.96
N ALA A 7 -8.20 -17.28 -13.33
CA ALA A 7 -9.24 -16.84 -14.29
C ALA A 7 -9.16 -17.53 -15.66
N SER A 8 -8.00 -18.06 -16.04
CA SER A 8 -7.84 -18.86 -17.26
C SER A 8 -8.57 -20.21 -17.21
N GLY A 9 -9.01 -20.66 -16.03
CA GLY A 9 -9.52 -22.00 -15.79
C GLY A 9 -8.44 -23.02 -15.40
N ASP A 10 -7.16 -22.65 -15.48
CA ASP A 10 -6.06 -23.51 -15.05
C ASP A 10 -6.08 -23.71 -13.53
N ALA A 11 -5.74 -24.93 -13.10
CA ALA A 11 -5.53 -25.24 -11.69
C ALA A 11 -4.34 -24.45 -11.10
N TRP A 12 -4.37 -24.20 -9.80
CA TRP A 12 -3.20 -23.71 -9.08
C TRP A 12 -2.06 -24.73 -9.12
N GLN A 13 -0.86 -24.32 -9.53
CA GLN A 13 0.30 -25.20 -9.67
C GLN A 13 1.46 -24.81 -8.74
N ASN A 14 1.74 -23.52 -8.61
CA ASN A 14 2.87 -22.98 -7.84
C ASN A 14 2.39 -22.16 -6.62
N VAL A 15 1.40 -22.68 -5.90
CA VAL A 15 0.77 -21.99 -4.76
C VAL A 15 0.99 -22.78 -3.48
N THR A 16 1.76 -22.22 -2.56
CA THR A 16 1.95 -22.72 -1.19
C THR A 16 1.21 -21.81 -0.22
N ILE A 17 0.40 -22.38 0.67
CA ILE A 17 -0.33 -21.65 1.72
C ILE A 17 0.00 -22.28 3.06
N ASP A 18 0.66 -21.51 3.91
CA ASP A 18 0.97 -21.87 5.29
C ASP A 18 -0.03 -21.18 6.24
N GLY A 19 -0.91 -21.99 6.85
CA GLY A 19 -1.97 -21.55 7.77
C GLY A 19 -3.39 -21.72 7.23
N GLY A 20 -4.34 -21.12 7.94
CA GLY A 20 -5.77 -21.18 7.61
C GLY A 20 -6.23 -20.08 6.66
N ILE A 21 -7.24 -20.38 5.85
CA ILE A 21 -7.86 -19.41 4.93
C ILE A 21 -9.18 -18.90 5.53
N PHE A 22 -9.41 -17.59 5.45
CA PHE A 22 -10.69 -16.97 5.80
C PHE A 22 -11.30 -16.25 4.59
N ALA A 23 -12.59 -16.46 4.34
CA ALA A 23 -13.33 -15.76 3.29
C ALA A 23 -14.73 -15.35 3.72
N GLY A 24 -15.27 -14.26 3.14
CA GLY A 24 -16.69 -13.92 3.31
C GLY A 24 -17.61 -15.05 2.82
N LYS A 25 -17.37 -15.51 1.60
CA LYS A 25 -17.93 -16.73 0.98
C LYS A 25 -16.81 -17.41 0.18
N ALA A 26 -16.62 -18.71 0.35
CA ALA A 26 -15.57 -19.48 -0.30
C ALA A 26 -16.14 -20.38 -1.42
N ASN A 27 -15.53 -20.36 -2.60
CA ASN A 27 -15.80 -21.36 -3.65
C ASN A 27 -14.48 -22.06 -3.98
N VAL A 28 -14.30 -23.30 -3.54
CA VAL A 28 -13.10 -24.08 -3.81
C VAL A 28 -13.31 -24.91 -5.07
N GLU A 29 -12.51 -24.62 -6.08
CA GLU A 29 -12.58 -25.18 -7.43
C GLU A 29 -11.36 -26.08 -7.68
N GLY A 30 -11.56 -27.16 -8.44
CA GLY A 30 -10.49 -28.10 -8.79
C GLY A 30 -9.92 -28.89 -7.60
N ALA A 31 -8.89 -29.69 -7.87
CA ALA A 31 -8.19 -30.49 -6.84
C ALA A 31 -7.21 -29.60 -6.07
N THR A 32 -7.59 -29.18 -4.85
CA THR A 32 -6.75 -28.33 -3.99
C THR A 32 -6.77 -28.78 -2.54
N SER A 33 -5.67 -28.54 -1.82
CA SER A 33 -5.54 -28.91 -0.42
C SER A 33 -5.23 -27.71 0.47
N PHE A 34 -5.98 -27.52 1.55
CA PHE A 34 -5.75 -26.47 2.55
C PHE A 34 -5.66 -27.06 3.96
N ALA A 35 -4.88 -26.45 4.86
CA ALA A 35 -4.79 -26.90 6.25
C ALA A 35 -6.10 -26.66 7.01
N SER A 36 -6.72 -25.49 6.83
CA SER A 36 -8.06 -25.17 7.34
C SER A 36 -8.73 -24.09 6.50
N LEU A 37 -10.06 -24.08 6.51
CA LEU A 37 -10.87 -23.12 5.75
C LEU A 37 -12.05 -22.64 6.60
N SER A 38 -12.18 -21.33 6.73
CA SER A 38 -13.24 -20.68 7.48
C SER A 38 -14.00 -19.70 6.59
N SER A 39 -15.34 -19.68 6.70
CA SER A 39 -16.16 -18.74 5.94
C SER A 39 -17.23 -18.03 6.78
N ARG A 40 -17.68 -16.85 6.36
CA ARG A 40 -18.73 -16.11 7.10
C ARG A 40 -20.15 -16.45 6.66
N ARG A 41 -20.38 -16.56 5.34
CA ARG A 41 -21.73 -16.62 4.74
C ARG A 41 -21.99 -17.92 3.97
N GLY A 42 -20.97 -18.71 3.70
CA GLY A 42 -21.12 -19.94 2.92
C GLY A 42 -19.81 -20.42 2.31
N MET A 43 -19.80 -21.71 1.99
CA MET A 43 -18.69 -22.36 1.31
C MET A 43 -19.19 -23.47 0.40
N THR A 44 -18.59 -23.58 -0.78
CA THR A 44 -18.75 -24.69 -1.70
C THR A 44 -17.39 -25.34 -1.92
N LEU A 45 -17.33 -26.67 -1.87
CA LEU A 45 -16.11 -27.46 -2.09
C LEU A 45 -16.30 -28.36 -3.31
N SER A 46 -15.32 -28.40 -4.20
CA SER A 46 -15.26 -29.39 -5.28
C SER A 46 -15.02 -30.79 -4.71
N THR A 47 -15.42 -31.83 -5.44
CA THR A 47 -15.18 -33.24 -5.04
C THR A 47 -13.69 -33.57 -4.88
N GLY A 48 -12.80 -32.82 -5.55
CA GLY A 48 -11.35 -32.99 -5.48
C GLY A 48 -10.67 -32.17 -4.39
N ALA A 49 -11.41 -31.35 -3.62
CA ALA A 49 -10.83 -30.53 -2.57
C ALA A 49 -10.57 -31.33 -1.28
N SER A 50 -9.46 -31.02 -0.59
CA SER A 50 -9.12 -31.59 0.71
C SER A 50 -8.85 -30.47 1.73
N ILE A 51 -9.54 -30.47 2.88
CA ILE A 51 -9.32 -29.50 3.96
C ILE A 51 -8.91 -30.23 5.23
N GLY A 52 -7.75 -29.91 5.79
CA GLY A 52 -7.19 -30.61 6.95
C GLY A 52 -6.99 -32.11 6.70
N GLY A 53 -6.65 -32.48 5.46
CA GLY A 53 -6.51 -33.87 5.02
C GLY A 53 -7.83 -34.62 4.80
N GLN A 54 -8.98 -33.96 4.91
CA GLN A 54 -10.30 -34.56 4.70
C GLN A 54 -10.88 -34.19 3.34
N SER A 55 -11.43 -35.16 2.62
CA SER A 55 -12.25 -34.93 1.43
C SER A 55 -13.73 -35.01 1.79
N PHE A 56 -14.52 -34.08 1.26
CA PHE A 56 -15.95 -33.99 1.57
C PHE A 56 -16.77 -34.36 0.33
N THR A 57 -17.47 -35.49 0.38
CA THR A 57 -18.38 -35.93 -0.68
C THR A 57 -19.77 -35.29 -0.58
N SER A 58 -20.09 -34.73 0.59
CA SER A 58 -21.30 -33.97 0.91
C SER A 58 -20.91 -32.70 1.67
N SER A 59 -21.89 -31.84 2.02
CA SER A 59 -21.61 -30.61 2.75
C SER A 59 -20.85 -30.91 4.06
N PRO A 60 -19.71 -30.26 4.35
CA PRO A 60 -19.01 -30.42 5.63
C PRO A 60 -19.82 -29.93 6.84
N PHE A 61 -20.96 -29.28 6.59
CA PHE A 61 -21.89 -28.76 7.59
C PHE A 61 -23.11 -29.68 7.80
N THR A 62 -23.11 -30.89 7.26
CA THR A 62 -24.13 -31.88 7.60
C THR A 62 -23.99 -32.27 9.09
N PRO A 63 -25.09 -32.26 9.88
CA PRO A 63 -25.03 -32.63 11.31
C PRO A 63 -24.36 -33.99 11.54
N GLY A 64 -23.50 -34.09 12.56
CA GLY A 64 -22.80 -35.32 12.94
C GLY A 64 -21.41 -35.49 12.33
N VAL A 65 -21.09 -34.81 11.22
CA VAL A 65 -19.76 -34.91 10.57
C VAL A 65 -18.66 -34.32 11.46
N ARG A 66 -18.92 -33.14 12.04
CA ARG A 66 -18.00 -32.42 12.93
C ARG A 66 -17.76 -33.21 14.22
N GLU A 67 -18.84 -33.66 14.85
CA GLU A 67 -18.81 -34.38 16.12
C GLU A 67 -18.07 -35.70 15.96
N THR A 68 -18.33 -36.44 14.88
CA THR A 68 -17.62 -37.69 14.58
C THR A 68 -16.13 -37.43 14.35
N TYR A 69 -15.77 -36.37 13.62
CA TYR A 69 -14.37 -36.00 13.41
C TYR A 69 -13.66 -35.66 14.72
N GLN A 70 -14.26 -34.83 15.56
CA GLN A 70 -13.68 -34.44 16.85
C GLN A 70 -13.52 -35.64 17.79
N LEU A 71 -14.51 -36.54 17.83
CA LEU A 71 -14.44 -37.77 18.61
C LEU A 71 -13.35 -38.73 18.10
N THR A 72 -13.13 -38.78 16.78
CA THR A 72 -12.18 -39.74 16.18
C THR A 72 -10.75 -39.20 16.17
N GLN A 73 -10.56 -37.92 15.86
CA GLN A 73 -9.24 -37.32 15.63
C GLN A 73 -8.72 -36.53 16.83
N GLY A 74 -9.56 -36.19 17.80
CA GLY A 74 -9.18 -35.40 18.99
C GLY A 74 -8.76 -33.96 18.68
N THR A 75 -9.04 -33.47 17.46
CA THR A 75 -8.65 -32.14 16.98
C THR A 75 -9.87 -31.34 16.52
N PHE A 76 -9.70 -30.02 16.41
CA PHE A 76 -10.75 -29.16 15.87
C PHE A 76 -11.03 -29.48 14.41
N PHE A 77 -12.31 -29.48 14.03
CA PHE A 77 -12.74 -29.70 12.67
C PHE A 77 -12.13 -28.62 11.74
N PRO A 78 -11.47 -28.99 10.63
CA PRO A 78 -10.63 -28.08 9.85
C PRO A 78 -11.46 -27.10 8.98
N VAL A 79 -12.78 -27.27 8.96
CA VAL A 79 -13.74 -26.41 8.28
C VAL A 79 -14.60 -25.68 9.31
N SER A 80 -14.79 -24.38 9.13
CA SER A 80 -15.71 -23.61 9.98
C SER A 80 -16.57 -22.62 9.21
N LEU A 81 -17.75 -22.34 9.75
CA LEU A 81 -18.62 -21.28 9.28
C LEU A 81 -19.04 -20.41 10.46
N ALA A 82 -18.81 -19.11 10.36
CA ALA A 82 -18.96 -18.18 11.49
C ALA A 82 -20.39 -18.12 12.06
N SER A 83 -21.41 -18.58 11.31
CA SER A 83 -22.78 -18.67 11.80
C SER A 83 -23.08 -19.95 12.60
N GLU A 84 -22.15 -20.90 12.73
CA GLU A 84 -22.43 -22.22 13.29
C GLU A 84 -22.10 -22.36 14.79
N SER A 85 -21.42 -21.39 15.41
CA SER A 85 -21.14 -21.44 16.85
C SER A 85 -21.03 -20.03 17.45
N GLY A 86 -22.17 -19.47 17.87
CA GLY A 86 -22.38 -18.09 18.31
C GLY A 86 -21.70 -17.63 19.62
N ARG A 87 -20.55 -18.20 19.99
CA ARG A 87 -19.76 -17.76 21.16
C ARG A 87 -18.73 -16.69 20.81
N VAL A 88 -18.27 -16.67 19.56
CA VAL A 88 -17.24 -15.74 19.07
C VAL A 88 -17.62 -15.28 17.66
N ALA A 89 -17.80 -13.97 17.47
CA ALA A 89 -18.05 -13.37 16.18
C ALA A 89 -16.83 -12.54 15.74
N PHE A 90 -16.25 -12.91 14.60
CA PHE A 90 -15.30 -12.06 13.88
C PHE A 90 -16.06 -11.18 12.90
N VAL A 91 -16.18 -9.89 13.21
CA VAL A 91 -16.85 -8.92 12.35
C VAL A 91 -15.79 -8.08 11.64
N PRO A 92 -15.57 -8.30 10.33
CA PRO A 92 -14.64 -7.47 9.58
C PRO A 92 -15.16 -6.05 9.46
N ILE A 93 -14.31 -5.07 9.71
CA ILE A 93 -14.61 -3.66 9.47
C ILE A 93 -14.28 -3.37 8.01
N ASN A 94 -15.15 -3.86 7.12
CA ASN A 94 -14.96 -3.67 5.68
C ASN A 94 -15.60 -2.36 5.24
N ARG A 95 -14.76 -1.39 4.85
CA ARG A 95 -15.19 -0.12 4.23
C ARG A 95 -15.30 -0.20 2.70
N GLY A 96 -14.92 -1.32 2.10
CA GLY A 96 -14.87 -1.47 0.65
C GLY A 96 -13.95 -0.42 0.02
N ALA A 97 -14.42 0.20 -1.06
CA ALA A 97 -13.72 1.28 -1.76
C ALA A 97 -13.34 2.46 -0.85
N ASP A 98 -14.17 2.75 0.16
CA ASP A 98 -13.94 3.86 1.09
C ASP A 98 -12.71 3.68 1.97
N PHE A 99 -12.15 2.47 2.07
CA PHE A 99 -10.89 2.24 2.77
C PHE A 99 -9.72 3.01 2.12
N PHE A 100 -9.77 3.16 0.79
CA PHE A 100 -8.71 3.74 -0.03
C PHE A 100 -8.85 5.24 -0.27
N ASP A 101 -10.03 5.79 0.01
CA ASP A 101 -10.42 7.14 -0.36
C ASP A 101 -10.54 8.02 0.88
N ARG A 102 -9.58 8.93 1.05
CA ARG A 102 -9.57 9.86 2.18
C ARG A 102 -10.67 10.93 2.06
N LEU A 103 -11.13 11.21 0.85
CA LEU A 103 -11.93 12.39 0.53
C LEU A 103 -13.42 12.06 0.35
N SER A 104 -13.81 10.79 0.45
CA SER A 104 -15.22 10.39 0.44
C SER A 104 -15.93 10.59 1.78
N HIS A 105 -15.21 11.06 2.81
CA HIS A 105 -15.71 11.17 4.19
C HIS A 105 -15.81 12.61 4.65
N SER A 106 -16.89 12.95 5.35
CA SER A 106 -16.99 14.20 6.10
C SER A 106 -16.27 14.08 7.45
N THR A 107 -15.93 15.23 8.04
CA THR A 107 -15.40 15.27 9.41
C THR A 107 -16.51 14.88 10.39
N GLU A 108 -16.20 13.95 11.29
CA GLU A 108 -17.14 13.50 12.32
C GLU A 108 -17.13 14.47 13.50
N SER A 109 -18.32 14.75 14.04
CA SER A 109 -18.53 15.55 15.25
C SER A 109 -19.26 14.74 16.31
N SER A 110 -19.22 15.20 17.58
CA SER A 110 -19.91 14.55 18.71
C SER A 110 -19.48 13.09 18.95
N THR A 111 -18.18 12.81 18.83
CA THR A 111 -17.64 11.45 19.04
C THR A 111 -17.34 11.19 20.52
N LEU A 112 -17.71 10.00 21.00
CA LEU A 112 -17.38 9.55 22.37
C LEU A 112 -15.89 9.19 22.53
N SER A 113 -15.25 8.78 21.45
CA SER A 113 -13.84 8.39 21.41
C SER A 113 -12.98 9.52 20.83
N PRO A 114 -11.75 9.73 21.34
CA PRO A 114 -10.76 10.61 20.71
C PRO A 114 -10.37 10.17 19.29
N THR A 115 -10.48 8.88 18.99
CA THR A 115 -10.35 8.36 17.62
C THR A 115 -11.73 8.16 17.03
N THR A 116 -12.05 8.96 16.01
CA THR A 116 -13.34 8.92 15.31
C THR A 116 -13.48 7.65 14.47
N TRP A 117 -14.71 7.27 14.07
CA TRP A 117 -14.94 6.01 13.35
C TRP A 117 -14.26 6.00 11.97
N ASN A 118 -14.21 7.11 11.25
CA ASN A 118 -13.50 7.20 9.98
C ASN A 118 -11.98 7.09 10.18
N ASN A 119 -11.40 7.75 11.19
CA ASN A 119 -9.96 7.58 11.50
C ASN A 119 -9.63 6.14 11.95
N TYR A 120 -10.59 5.46 12.57
CA TYR A 120 -10.45 4.06 12.96
C TYR A 120 -10.59 3.10 11.77
N SER A 121 -11.52 3.34 10.85
CA SER A 121 -11.90 2.35 9.81
C SER A 121 -11.32 2.59 8.41
N VAL A 122 -10.82 3.78 8.11
CA VAL A 122 -10.33 4.17 6.77
C VAL A 122 -8.80 4.23 6.76
N GLY A 123 -8.15 3.28 6.08
CA GLY A 123 -6.69 3.21 6.00
C GLY A 123 -6.05 4.45 5.37
N ALA A 124 -6.74 5.10 4.42
CA ALA A 124 -6.28 6.33 3.79
C ALA A 124 -6.16 7.51 4.78
N LEU A 125 -7.00 7.57 5.82
CA LEU A 125 -6.95 8.63 6.85
C LEU A 125 -5.80 8.42 7.84
N GLN A 126 -5.44 7.16 8.08
CA GLN A 126 -4.40 6.72 9.02
C GLN A 126 -2.98 6.99 8.53
N CYS A 127 -2.79 7.29 7.24
CA CYS A 127 -1.46 7.52 6.68
C CYS A 127 -0.82 8.83 7.19
N PRO A 128 0.34 8.79 7.89
CA PRO A 128 1.16 9.96 8.19
C PRO A 128 1.60 10.72 6.95
N MET A 129 1.99 10.05 5.86
CA MET A 129 2.32 10.72 4.60
C MET A 129 1.13 10.74 3.65
N ARG A 130 0.92 11.87 2.96
CA ARG A 130 -0.12 12.04 1.94
C ARG A 130 0.49 12.66 0.70
N LEU A 131 0.17 12.13 -0.47
CA LEU A 131 0.53 12.72 -1.75
C LEU A 131 -0.74 12.87 -2.57
N ASP A 132 -1.21 14.11 -2.69
CA ASP A 132 -2.42 14.44 -3.41
C ASP A 132 -2.09 15.11 -4.76
N ILE A 133 -2.75 14.66 -5.83
CA ILE A 133 -2.85 15.46 -7.07
C ILE A 133 -3.87 16.56 -6.79
N THR A 134 -3.47 17.83 -6.89
CA THR A 134 -4.31 18.97 -6.46
C THR A 134 -4.67 19.94 -7.56
N GLN A 135 -3.85 20.02 -8.62
CA GLN A 135 -4.14 20.85 -9.79
C GLN A 135 -3.76 20.14 -11.08
N VAL A 136 -4.46 20.51 -12.15
CA VAL A 136 -4.24 20.03 -13.52
C VAL A 136 -4.28 21.19 -14.50
N THR A 137 -3.82 20.94 -15.72
CA THR A 137 -3.66 21.99 -16.74
C THR A 137 -5.00 22.58 -17.16
N SER A 138 -6.01 21.75 -17.40
CA SER A 138 -7.37 22.20 -17.74
C SER A 138 -8.44 21.12 -17.48
N ALA A 139 -9.70 21.45 -17.73
CA ALA A 139 -10.81 20.48 -17.70
C ALA A 139 -10.63 19.33 -18.71
N THR A 140 -9.94 19.56 -19.83
CA THR A 140 -9.70 18.56 -20.88
C THR A 140 -8.30 17.96 -20.83
N ASN A 141 -7.30 18.74 -20.42
CA ASN A 141 -5.94 18.29 -20.19
C ASN A 141 -5.72 18.03 -18.70
N LYS A 142 -5.85 16.76 -18.33
CA LYS A 142 -5.67 16.29 -16.94
C LYS A 142 -4.20 16.12 -16.54
N THR A 143 -3.23 16.72 -17.25
CA THR A 143 -1.82 16.67 -16.82
C THR A 143 -1.67 17.39 -15.48
N PRO A 144 -1.17 16.72 -14.41
CA PRO A 144 -0.97 17.32 -13.11
C PRO A 144 0.00 18.50 -13.16
N THR A 145 -0.35 19.57 -12.46
CA THR A 145 0.44 20.81 -12.39
C THR A 145 0.88 21.14 -10.98
N MET A 146 0.28 20.50 -9.98
CA MET A 146 0.68 20.60 -8.58
C MET A 146 0.40 19.31 -7.82
N LEU A 147 1.41 18.86 -7.09
CA LEU A 147 1.28 17.83 -6.06
C LEU A 147 1.32 18.49 -4.69
N ARG A 148 0.52 17.98 -3.74
CA ARG A 148 0.64 18.36 -2.33
C ARG A 148 1.15 17.17 -1.55
N PHE A 149 2.32 17.33 -0.95
CA PHE A 149 2.88 16.35 -0.03
C PHE A 149 2.63 16.78 1.42
N SER A 150 2.02 15.93 2.23
CA SER A 150 1.85 16.13 3.67
C SER A 150 2.63 15.08 4.45
N TYR A 151 3.20 15.47 5.59
CA TYR A 151 4.03 14.61 6.44
C TYR A 151 3.92 15.04 7.92
N LEU A 152 4.35 14.20 8.86
CA LEU A 152 4.42 14.55 10.28
C LEU A 152 5.79 15.15 10.66
N LYS A 153 5.76 16.19 11.48
CA LYS A 153 6.92 16.82 12.14
C LYS A 153 6.54 17.15 13.58
N GLY A 154 7.21 16.53 14.56
CA GLY A 154 6.85 16.69 15.96
C GLY A 154 5.40 16.27 16.26
N GLY A 155 4.88 15.28 15.53
CA GLY A 155 3.49 14.82 15.64
C GLY A 155 2.45 15.73 14.97
N VAL A 156 2.85 16.87 14.41
CA VAL A 156 1.95 17.80 13.69
C VAL A 156 2.12 17.63 12.19
N ARG A 157 1.00 17.60 11.45
CA ARG A 157 1.00 17.46 10.00
C ARG A 157 1.40 18.77 9.32
N GLN A 158 2.44 18.71 8.50
CA GLN A 158 2.93 19.78 7.63
C GLN A 158 2.50 19.51 6.18
N ASN A 159 2.49 20.55 5.35
CA ASN A 159 2.16 20.47 3.92
C ASN A 159 3.26 21.16 3.09
N ALA A 160 3.57 20.58 1.92
CA ALA A 160 4.43 21.15 0.90
C ALA A 160 3.70 21.08 -0.45
N ASN A 161 3.45 22.23 -1.06
CA ASN A 161 2.91 22.32 -2.42
C ASN A 161 4.06 22.32 -3.41
N ILE A 162 4.00 21.43 -4.39
CA ILE A 162 5.05 21.15 -5.36
C ILE A 162 4.49 21.46 -6.74
N SER A 163 4.85 22.64 -7.25
CA SER A 163 4.47 23.07 -8.61
C SER A 163 5.26 22.28 -9.65
N LEU A 164 4.55 21.80 -10.67
CA LEU A 164 5.09 21.04 -11.80
C LEU A 164 5.15 21.85 -13.09
N ASN A 165 4.48 23.00 -13.16
CA ASN A 165 4.30 23.77 -14.39
C ASN A 165 5.00 25.12 -14.41
N ALA A 166 5.43 25.62 -13.25
CA ALA A 166 6.13 26.89 -13.17
C ALA A 166 7.48 26.63 -12.53
N PRO A 167 8.59 26.98 -13.22
CA PRO A 167 9.85 27.04 -12.54
C PRO A 167 9.75 28.13 -11.48
N VAL A 168 10.31 27.89 -10.30
CA VAL A 168 10.30 28.85 -9.19
C VAL A 168 11.08 30.14 -9.50
N ALA A 169 11.79 30.16 -10.64
CA ALA A 169 12.40 31.33 -11.25
C ALA A 169 12.45 31.19 -12.78
N THR A 170 12.37 32.31 -13.50
CA THR A 170 12.49 32.35 -14.97
C THR A 170 13.74 31.59 -15.44
N GLY A 171 13.57 30.64 -16.35
CA GLY A 171 14.64 29.82 -16.96
C GLY A 171 15.35 28.82 -16.05
N LEU A 172 14.88 28.62 -14.81
CA LEU A 172 15.31 27.50 -13.97
C LEU A 172 14.56 26.21 -14.39
N PRO A 173 15.18 25.03 -14.46
CA PRO A 173 14.47 23.79 -14.72
C PRO A 173 13.40 23.49 -13.68
N LEU A 174 12.36 22.75 -14.08
CA LEU A 174 11.30 22.30 -13.18
C LEU A 174 11.84 21.38 -12.08
N GLY A 175 11.23 21.46 -10.89
CA GLY A 175 11.57 20.66 -9.71
C GLY A 175 12.58 21.30 -8.76
N TYR A 176 13.18 22.43 -9.12
CA TYR A 176 13.94 23.24 -8.17
C TYR A 176 13.02 24.05 -7.25
N MET A 177 13.43 24.23 -6.01
CA MET A 177 12.80 25.08 -5.01
C MET A 177 13.81 26.06 -4.42
N LEU A 178 13.34 27.21 -3.93
CA LEU A 178 14.20 28.23 -3.29
C LEU A 178 14.82 27.65 -2.00
N ALA A 179 16.15 27.72 -1.89
CA ALA A 179 16.91 27.37 -0.69
C ALA A 179 17.06 28.58 0.24
N CYS A 180 17.68 29.65 -0.26
CA CYS A 180 18.08 30.83 0.51
C CYS A 180 18.47 32.00 -0.41
N ASN A 181 18.74 33.17 0.19
CA ASN A 181 19.25 34.32 -0.54
C ASN A 181 20.74 34.16 -0.90
N GLU A 182 21.27 35.04 -1.76
CA GLU A 182 22.69 35.11 -2.05
C GLU A 182 23.53 35.38 -0.79
N ASN A 183 24.68 34.73 -0.69
CA ASN A 183 25.59 34.69 0.45
C ASN A 183 25.06 33.97 1.71
N GLU A 184 23.83 33.46 1.68
CA GLU A 184 23.33 32.59 2.73
C GLU A 184 23.82 31.15 2.55
N THR A 185 23.82 30.40 3.65
CA THR A 185 24.20 28.98 3.67
C THR A 185 22.99 28.14 4.02
N TYR A 186 22.72 27.13 3.19
CA TYR A 186 21.71 26.11 3.46
C TYR A 186 22.40 24.79 3.78
N ASN A 187 22.02 24.13 4.87
CA ASN A 187 22.59 22.84 5.26
C ASN A 187 21.67 21.69 4.82
N PHE A 188 22.10 20.93 3.80
CA PHE A 188 21.39 19.76 3.31
C PHE A 188 21.72 18.47 4.09
N GLY A 189 22.58 18.54 5.12
CA GLY A 189 22.98 17.38 5.90
C GLY A 189 23.62 16.29 5.02
N SER A 190 23.18 15.05 5.15
CA SER A 190 23.63 13.94 4.29
C SER A 190 22.78 13.74 3.02
N ALA A 191 21.84 14.65 2.73
CA ALA A 191 21.01 14.56 1.54
C ALA A 191 21.83 14.92 0.29
N VAL A 192 21.78 14.04 -0.70
CA VAL A 192 22.36 14.27 -2.03
C VAL A 192 21.32 15.05 -2.83
N VAL A 193 21.66 16.26 -3.25
CA VAL A 193 20.76 17.16 -3.99
C VAL A 193 21.46 17.77 -5.18
N ASP A 194 20.68 18.19 -6.17
CA ASP A 194 21.18 19.08 -7.21
C ASP A 194 20.87 20.52 -6.79
N VAL A 195 21.82 21.43 -6.96
CA VAL A 195 21.70 22.83 -6.58
C VAL A 195 21.89 23.73 -7.79
N ALA A 196 21.16 24.84 -7.80
CA ALA A 196 21.30 25.88 -8.80
C ALA A 196 21.47 27.23 -8.10
N TYR A 197 22.33 28.09 -8.63
CA TYR A 197 22.53 29.44 -8.15
C TYR A 197 22.42 30.39 -9.34
N GLY A 198 21.57 31.40 -9.25
CA GLY A 198 21.35 32.29 -10.39
C GLY A 198 20.06 33.08 -10.32
N LYS A 199 19.72 33.73 -11.45
CA LYS A 199 18.52 34.53 -11.63
C LYS A 199 18.23 34.75 -13.13
N ASP A 200 16.97 35.05 -13.47
CA ASP A 200 16.52 35.51 -14.79
C ASP A 200 17.07 34.69 -15.97
N GLY A 201 17.02 33.36 -15.84
CA GLY A 201 17.42 32.41 -16.87
C GLY A 201 18.90 32.06 -16.91
N THR A 202 19.72 32.66 -16.04
CA THR A 202 21.16 32.37 -15.99
C THR A 202 21.53 31.75 -14.65
N PHE A 203 21.86 30.46 -14.67
CA PHE A 203 22.12 29.64 -13.49
C PHE A 203 23.39 28.82 -13.63
N ALA A 204 24.14 28.73 -12.54
CA ALA A 204 25.21 27.74 -12.34
C ALA A 204 24.64 26.54 -11.57
N TYR A 205 24.97 25.32 -12.02
CA TYR A 205 24.47 24.07 -11.43
C TYR A 205 25.60 23.27 -10.80
N GLN A 206 25.30 22.58 -9.71
CA GLN A 206 26.11 21.48 -9.20
C GLN A 206 25.18 20.31 -8.88
N THR A 207 25.53 19.12 -9.36
CA THR A 207 24.74 17.91 -9.11
C THR A 207 25.38 17.07 -8.00
N GLY A 208 24.54 16.34 -7.28
CA GLY A 208 25.00 15.39 -6.27
C GLY A 208 25.76 15.97 -5.07
N VAL A 209 25.47 17.23 -4.69
CA VAL A 209 26.12 17.86 -3.53
C VAL A 209 25.48 17.43 -2.21
N THR A 210 26.24 17.52 -1.12
CA THR A 210 25.79 17.21 0.26
C THR A 210 26.35 18.25 1.24
N GLY A 211 25.81 18.29 2.45
CA GLY A 211 26.30 19.15 3.54
C GLY A 211 25.87 20.62 3.43
N SER A 212 26.65 21.49 4.07
CA SER A 212 26.44 22.94 4.02
C SER A 212 26.89 23.53 2.70
N ILE A 213 25.96 24.23 2.04
CA ILE A 213 26.17 24.88 0.76
C ILE A 213 25.94 26.37 0.91
N THR A 214 27.01 27.15 0.81
CA THR A 214 26.92 28.61 0.70
C THR A 214 26.64 28.99 -0.75
N PHE A 215 25.52 29.67 -0.99
CA PHE A 215 25.09 30.10 -2.31
C PHE A 215 25.69 31.47 -2.65
N ASN A 216 26.93 31.47 -3.14
CA ASN A 216 27.68 32.68 -3.45
C ASN A 216 28.52 32.55 -4.74
N ASN A 217 29.00 33.71 -5.20
CA ASN A 217 29.89 33.81 -6.36
C ASN A 217 31.19 33.01 -6.19
N ALA A 218 31.71 32.87 -4.97
CA ALA A 218 32.96 32.16 -4.73
C ALA A 218 32.84 30.65 -5.02
N ARG A 219 31.67 30.07 -4.78
CA ARG A 219 31.41 28.64 -5.00
C ARG A 219 30.90 28.34 -6.41
N PHE A 220 30.00 29.16 -6.92
CA PHE A 220 29.26 28.88 -8.15
C PHE A 220 29.75 29.68 -9.36
N GLY A 221 30.70 30.61 -9.16
CA GLY A 221 30.96 31.69 -10.12
C GLY A 221 29.84 32.73 -10.09
N ASP A 222 29.97 33.78 -10.90
CA ASP A 222 28.91 34.78 -11.07
C ASP A 222 28.15 34.53 -12.38
N PRO A 223 27.03 33.78 -12.34
CA PRO A 223 26.25 33.50 -13.55
C PRO A 223 25.58 34.75 -14.11
N LEU A 224 25.38 35.81 -13.33
CA LEU A 224 24.77 37.05 -13.82
C LEU A 224 25.35 38.26 -13.06
N VAL A 225 26.42 38.82 -13.64
CA VAL A 225 27.20 39.90 -13.05
C VAL A 225 26.34 41.13 -12.80
N GLY A 226 26.52 41.76 -11.63
CA GLY A 226 25.80 42.97 -11.23
C GLY A 226 24.37 42.72 -10.75
N THR A 227 23.93 41.46 -10.67
CA THR A 227 22.57 41.09 -10.23
C THR A 227 22.62 40.17 -9.01
N VAL A 228 21.74 40.45 -8.04
CA VAL A 228 21.57 39.60 -6.85
C VAL A 228 20.93 38.28 -7.24
N LYS A 229 21.57 37.18 -6.85
CA LYS A 229 21.14 35.82 -7.20
C LYS A 229 20.43 35.14 -6.04
N LEU A 230 19.84 33.98 -6.29
CA LEU A 230 19.22 33.17 -5.26
C LEU A 230 19.74 31.73 -5.36
N GLY A 231 19.74 31.05 -4.22
CA GLY A 231 20.06 29.63 -4.14
C GLY A 231 18.82 28.79 -4.32
N TYR A 232 18.90 27.77 -5.15
CA TYR A 232 17.85 26.80 -5.41
C TYR A 232 18.40 25.39 -5.26
N PHE A 233 17.52 24.44 -4.94
CA PHE A 233 17.86 23.03 -4.93
C PHE A 233 16.71 22.20 -5.47
N LYS A 234 17.05 21.10 -6.12
CA LYS A 234 16.15 20.04 -6.53
C LYS A 234 16.41 18.85 -5.61
N PRO A 235 15.55 18.61 -4.59
CA PRO A 235 15.65 17.36 -3.86
C PRO A 235 15.37 16.21 -4.82
N SER A 236 16.02 15.06 -4.62
CA SER A 236 15.58 13.80 -5.24
C SER A 236 14.23 13.43 -4.64
N TYR A 237 13.16 14.07 -5.13
CA TYR A 237 11.82 13.81 -4.66
C TYR A 237 11.55 12.30 -4.76
N PRO A 238 10.92 11.71 -3.74
CA PRO A 238 10.54 10.31 -3.78
C PRO A 238 9.28 10.08 -4.63
N PHE A 239 8.93 11.03 -5.49
CA PHE A 239 7.80 10.95 -6.40
C PHE A 239 7.96 11.93 -7.57
N GLU A 240 7.26 11.67 -8.67
CA GLU A 240 7.20 12.54 -9.85
C GLU A 240 5.92 12.29 -10.65
N ILE A 241 5.82 12.85 -11.87
CA ILE A 241 4.78 12.50 -12.84
C ILE A 241 5.43 11.78 -14.02
N LYS A 242 4.86 10.64 -14.41
CA LYS A 242 5.29 9.87 -15.58
C LYS A 242 4.06 9.45 -16.39
N THR A 243 4.16 9.57 -17.71
CA THR A 243 3.15 9.03 -18.62
C THR A 243 3.62 7.67 -19.12
N LEU A 244 2.80 6.64 -18.93
CA LEU A 244 3.07 5.30 -19.46
C LEU A 244 2.95 5.28 -20.99
N ALA A 245 3.50 4.25 -21.64
CA ALA A 245 3.34 4.04 -23.08
C ALA A 245 1.87 3.92 -23.52
N SER A 246 0.97 3.54 -22.61
CA SER A 246 -0.49 3.53 -22.83
C SER A 246 -1.14 4.91 -22.87
N GLY A 247 -0.39 5.98 -22.57
CA GLY A 247 -0.90 7.33 -22.38
C GLY A 247 -1.46 7.59 -20.97
N GLN A 248 -1.54 6.58 -20.10
CA GLN A 248 -2.02 6.74 -18.73
C GLN A 248 -1.01 7.55 -17.90
N ILE A 249 -1.48 8.63 -17.28
CA ILE A 249 -0.66 9.46 -16.39
C ILE A 249 -0.57 8.79 -15.02
N CYS A 250 0.65 8.64 -14.52
CA CYS A 250 0.93 7.99 -13.25
C CYS A 250 1.79 8.87 -12.35
N VAL A 251 1.72 8.60 -11.05
CA VAL A 251 2.61 9.13 -10.03
C VAL A 251 3.57 8.02 -9.61
N PRO A 252 4.81 7.97 -10.14
CA PRO A 252 5.85 7.16 -9.54
C PRO A 252 6.12 7.59 -8.11
N VAL A 253 6.35 6.59 -7.26
CA VAL A 253 6.74 6.72 -5.87
C VAL A 253 7.96 5.83 -5.66
N TYR A 254 8.96 6.39 -4.99
CA TYR A 254 10.28 5.81 -4.73
C TYR A 254 10.50 5.64 -3.22
N PRO A 255 9.98 4.56 -2.58
CA PRO A 255 10.05 4.35 -1.14
C PRO A 255 11.47 4.53 -0.55
N GLN A 256 12.50 4.03 -1.23
CA GLN A 256 13.90 4.12 -0.78
C GLN A 256 14.40 5.56 -0.59
N ARG A 257 13.81 6.54 -1.29
CA ARG A 257 14.22 7.95 -1.23
C ARG A 257 13.60 8.71 -0.05
N PHE A 258 12.54 8.19 0.57
CA PHE A 258 11.80 8.93 1.62
C PHE A 258 12.62 9.25 2.86
N ALA A 259 13.51 8.36 3.31
CA ALA A 259 14.28 8.60 4.52
C ALA A 259 15.13 9.89 4.42
N LYS A 260 15.84 10.06 3.29
CA LYS A 260 16.63 11.27 3.00
C LYS A 260 15.75 12.48 2.74
N PHE A 261 14.64 12.29 2.00
CA PHE A 261 13.72 13.37 1.70
C PHE A 261 13.06 13.96 2.96
N LEU A 262 12.56 13.12 3.86
CA LEU A 262 11.99 13.53 5.14
C LEU A 262 13.02 14.25 6.02
N ALA A 263 14.26 13.77 6.05
CA ALA A 263 15.34 14.45 6.76
C ALA A 263 15.58 15.87 6.19
N SER A 264 15.56 16.03 4.86
CA SER A 264 15.73 17.35 4.22
C SER A 264 14.61 18.34 4.55
N LEU A 265 13.42 17.85 4.91
CA LEU A 265 12.28 18.65 5.35
C LEU A 265 12.29 18.93 6.86
N ASN A 266 13.28 18.42 7.60
CA ASN A 266 13.26 18.36 9.06
C ASN A 266 11.97 17.69 9.59
N ALA A 267 11.48 16.67 8.89
CA ALA A 267 10.31 15.90 9.27
C ALA A 267 10.65 14.81 10.29
N ASP A 268 9.62 14.20 10.89
CA ASP A 268 9.81 12.98 11.65
C ASP A 268 10.33 11.85 10.72
N SER A 269 11.14 10.95 11.27
CA SER A 269 11.74 9.87 10.49
C SER A 269 10.70 8.88 9.92
N THR A 270 11.16 7.97 9.06
CA THR A 270 10.41 6.81 8.56
C THR A 270 9.94 5.83 9.66
N SER A 271 10.31 6.04 10.93
CA SER A 271 9.70 5.35 12.08
C SER A 271 8.30 5.88 12.43
N ILE A 272 7.99 7.11 12.01
CA ILE A 272 6.71 7.79 12.21
C ILE A 272 6.02 8.00 10.87
N ASN A 273 6.73 8.54 9.88
CA ASN A 273 6.26 8.70 8.50
C ASN A 273 6.44 7.39 7.73
N ASN A 274 5.71 6.35 8.15
CA ASN A 274 5.89 4.97 7.70
C ASN A 274 4.78 4.45 6.77
N SER A 275 3.84 5.29 6.36
CA SER A 275 2.89 4.93 5.32
C SER A 275 2.47 6.13 4.50
N LEU A 276 2.17 5.85 3.23
CA LEU A 276 1.79 6.82 2.22
C LEU A 276 0.40 6.53 1.71
N VAL A 277 -0.44 7.56 1.64
CA VAL A 277 -1.61 7.55 0.77
C VAL A 277 -1.37 8.38 -0.47
N VAL A 278 -1.74 7.85 -1.64
CA VAL A 278 -1.75 8.59 -2.91
C VAL A 278 -3.20 8.69 -3.41
N ASN A 279 -3.74 9.91 -3.44
CA ASN A 279 -5.11 10.17 -3.90
C ASN A 279 -5.16 11.36 -4.88
N VAL A 280 -6.32 11.52 -5.50
CA VAL A 280 -6.67 12.71 -6.29
C VAL A 280 -7.54 13.60 -5.41
N ASP A 281 -7.17 14.86 -5.22
CA ASP A 281 -8.01 15.82 -4.51
C ASP A 281 -9.11 16.37 -5.42
N TYR A 282 -10.18 15.59 -5.55
CA TYR A 282 -11.36 15.94 -6.35
C TYR A 282 -12.37 16.82 -5.59
N THR A 283 -12.01 17.32 -4.40
CA THR A 283 -12.90 18.16 -3.61
C THR A 283 -12.81 19.63 -4.03
N SER A 284 -13.92 20.35 -3.98
CA SER A 284 -13.97 21.78 -4.32
C SER A 284 -13.20 22.67 -3.33
N ALA A 285 -12.81 22.14 -2.16
CA ALA A 285 -12.17 22.88 -1.08
C ALA A 285 -10.73 23.34 -1.38
N THR A 286 -10.08 22.75 -2.39
CA THR A 286 -8.65 23.01 -2.71
C THR A 286 -8.43 23.54 -4.13
N GLY A 287 -9.51 23.96 -4.81
CA GLY A 287 -9.45 24.60 -6.13
C GLY A 287 -9.50 23.63 -7.33
N GLY A 288 -9.65 22.32 -7.09
CA GLY A 288 -9.63 21.27 -8.11
C GLY A 288 -10.95 21.09 -8.89
N MET A 289 -11.54 22.14 -9.47
CA MET A 289 -12.81 22.02 -10.25
C MET A 289 -12.71 21.04 -11.44
N TRP A 290 -11.51 20.65 -11.83
CA TRP A 290 -11.23 19.77 -12.97
C TRP A 290 -10.77 18.37 -12.56
N LEU A 291 -10.64 18.07 -11.27
CA LEU A 291 -10.28 16.74 -10.80
C LEU A 291 -11.54 15.93 -10.51
N THR A 292 -11.52 14.65 -10.89
CA THR A 292 -12.65 13.74 -10.73
C THR A 292 -12.29 12.62 -9.77
N LYS A 293 -13.30 12.11 -9.06
CA LYS A 293 -13.14 10.93 -8.21
C LYS A 293 -12.70 9.74 -9.08
N PRO A 294 -11.62 9.02 -8.70
CA PRO A 294 -11.19 7.83 -9.42
C PRO A 294 -12.26 6.74 -9.41
N SER A 295 -12.39 6.03 -10.54
CA SER A 295 -13.30 4.88 -10.65
C SER A 295 -12.73 3.63 -9.97
N ILE A 296 -13.60 2.79 -9.41
CA ILE A 296 -13.26 1.45 -8.91
C ILE A 296 -14.30 0.48 -9.50
N PRO A 297 -13.93 -0.39 -10.47
CA PRO A 297 -12.59 -0.61 -11.04
C PRO A 297 -12.00 0.60 -11.78
N CYS A 298 -10.67 0.76 -11.75
CA CYS A 298 -10.00 1.86 -12.42
C CYS A 298 -10.10 1.75 -13.95
N THR A 299 -10.26 2.88 -14.62
CA THR A 299 -10.23 3.00 -16.09
C THR A 299 -8.82 3.36 -16.58
N SER A 300 -8.63 3.53 -17.89
CA SER A 300 -7.39 4.09 -18.45
C SER A 300 -7.32 5.62 -18.33
N LEU A 301 -8.44 6.28 -18.04
CA LEU A 301 -8.52 7.74 -17.86
C LEU A 301 -8.21 8.16 -16.42
N ASP A 302 -8.33 7.25 -15.45
CA ASP A 302 -7.91 7.48 -14.08
C ASP A 302 -6.38 7.51 -13.99
N TYR A 303 -5.84 8.28 -13.04
CA TYR A 303 -4.41 8.24 -12.76
C TYR A 303 -3.97 6.87 -12.22
N GLY A 304 -2.69 6.55 -12.42
CA GLY A 304 -2.04 5.39 -11.79
C GLY A 304 -1.02 5.80 -10.72
N VAL A 305 -0.61 4.82 -9.92
CA VAL A 305 0.57 4.91 -9.04
C VAL A 305 1.60 3.91 -9.53
N ILE A 306 2.85 4.31 -9.63
CA ILE A 306 3.96 3.42 -9.94
C ILE A 306 4.82 3.24 -8.69
N LEU A 307 5.16 2.01 -8.34
CA LEU A 307 6.16 1.71 -7.32
C LEU A 307 7.45 1.29 -7.99
N GLN A 308 8.50 2.08 -7.78
CA GLN A 308 9.87 1.82 -8.24
C GLN A 308 10.85 2.11 -7.11
N GLU A 309 12.08 1.64 -7.21
CA GLU A 309 13.07 1.74 -6.13
C GLU A 309 12.47 1.32 -4.77
N CYS A 310 11.83 0.14 -4.75
CA CYS A 310 11.09 -0.36 -3.61
C CYS A 310 11.59 -1.73 -3.10
N ALA A 311 12.74 -2.18 -3.57
CA ALA A 311 13.35 -3.46 -3.19
C ALA A 311 13.87 -3.47 -1.74
N ASP A 312 14.51 -2.38 -1.30
CA ASP A 312 15.04 -2.22 0.05
C ASP A 312 14.17 -1.27 0.87
N LEU A 313 13.40 -1.80 1.81
CA LEU A 313 12.58 -1.01 2.73
C LEU A 313 13.14 -1.03 4.16
N THR A 314 14.40 -1.42 4.35
CA THR A 314 15.02 -1.52 5.69
C THR A 314 15.14 -0.19 6.41
N THR A 315 15.08 0.92 5.66
CA THR A 315 14.98 2.28 6.21
C THR A 315 13.64 2.56 6.91
N PHE A 316 12.64 1.68 6.79
CA PHE A 316 11.36 1.75 7.50
C PHE A 316 11.32 0.72 8.64
N PRO A 317 11.84 1.05 9.84
CA PRO A 317 11.98 0.07 10.93
C PRO A 317 10.65 -0.42 11.51
N LYS A 318 9.54 0.31 11.26
CA LYS A 318 8.18 -0.11 11.61
C LYS A 318 7.37 -0.60 10.40
N GLY A 319 8.03 -0.86 9.28
CA GLY A 319 7.40 -1.28 8.04
C GLY A 319 6.90 -0.13 7.15
N PHE A 320 6.41 -0.47 5.97
CA PHE A 320 5.91 0.49 4.98
C PHE A 320 4.54 0.09 4.43
N SER A 321 3.59 1.02 4.44
CA SER A 321 2.27 0.81 3.81
C SER A 321 1.99 1.82 2.72
N LEU A 322 1.47 1.34 1.59
CA LEU A 322 0.86 2.18 0.55
C LEU A 322 -0.66 1.97 0.55
N VAL A 323 -1.40 3.09 0.54
CA VAL A 323 -2.85 3.11 0.34
C VAL A 323 -3.18 3.99 -0.87
N THR A 324 -3.99 3.51 -1.80
CA THR A 324 -4.43 4.33 -2.92
C THR A 324 -5.75 3.82 -3.49
N ASN A 325 -6.57 4.73 -3.99
CA ASN A 325 -7.75 4.42 -4.80
C ASN A 325 -7.44 4.37 -6.31
N LEU A 326 -6.16 4.38 -6.68
CA LEU A 326 -5.66 4.34 -8.05
C LEU A 326 -5.12 2.95 -8.39
N ARG A 327 -5.06 2.65 -9.69
CA ARG A 327 -4.37 1.45 -10.19
C ARG A 327 -2.88 1.54 -9.83
N THR A 328 -2.35 0.51 -9.19
CA THR A 328 -0.93 0.45 -8.82
C THR A 328 -0.15 -0.45 -9.77
N PHE A 329 0.91 0.08 -10.35
CA PHE A 329 1.90 -0.63 -11.15
C PHE A 329 3.13 -0.89 -10.28
N ILE A 330 3.54 -2.15 -10.17
CA ILE A 330 4.75 -2.56 -9.47
C ILE A 330 5.84 -2.71 -10.53
N GLY A 331 6.78 -1.76 -10.55
CA GLY A 331 7.82 -1.65 -11.58
C GLY A 331 9.09 -2.42 -11.27
N ASP A 332 9.42 -2.57 -9.99
CA ASP A 332 10.62 -3.26 -9.51
C ASP A 332 10.26 -4.31 -8.45
N ASP A 333 11.26 -5.07 -8.00
CA ASP A 333 11.15 -5.92 -6.82
C ASP A 333 10.70 -5.10 -5.60
N PHE A 334 9.76 -5.65 -4.84
CA PHE A 334 9.18 -4.99 -3.67
C PHE A 334 9.57 -5.71 -2.39
N ASN A 335 10.28 -5.03 -1.50
CA ASN A 335 10.63 -5.51 -0.15
C ASN A 335 11.36 -6.86 -0.10
N ILE A 336 12.41 -7.02 -0.92
CA ILE A 336 13.19 -8.26 -1.04
C ILE A 336 14.48 -8.27 -0.21
N VAL A 337 14.80 -7.17 0.47
CA VAL A 337 15.98 -7.06 1.34
C VAL A 337 15.60 -7.40 2.78
N ALA A 338 16.18 -8.47 3.31
CA ALA A 338 15.99 -8.88 4.69
C ALA A 338 16.77 -7.95 5.64
N THR A 339 16.29 -7.81 6.87
CA THR A 339 16.94 -7.01 7.92
C THR A 339 16.96 -7.76 9.25
N THR A 340 17.59 -7.16 10.24
CA THR A 340 17.66 -7.71 11.60
C THR A 340 16.26 -7.68 12.22
N PRO A 341 15.75 -8.82 12.73
CA PRO A 341 14.48 -8.84 13.44
C PRO A 341 14.55 -8.01 14.74
N PRO A 342 13.43 -7.45 15.22
CA PRO A 342 13.38 -6.79 16.51
C PRO A 342 13.82 -7.72 17.65
N THR A 343 14.42 -7.15 18.69
CA THR A 343 14.86 -7.89 19.88
C THR A 343 13.74 -8.78 20.44
N GLY A 344 14.05 -10.06 20.66
CA GLY A 344 13.10 -11.05 21.21
C GLY A 344 12.24 -11.75 20.17
N TYR A 345 12.41 -11.45 18.88
CA TYR A 345 11.71 -12.14 17.80
C TYR A 345 12.67 -12.94 16.92
N ILE A 346 12.33 -14.21 16.66
CA ILE A 346 13.02 -15.09 15.72
C ILE A 346 11.99 -15.51 14.67
N PRO A 347 12.19 -15.16 13.38
CA PRO A 347 11.26 -15.57 12.33
C PRO A 347 11.19 -17.09 12.20
N ALA A 348 9.98 -17.62 12.07
CA ALA A 348 9.77 -19.04 11.89
C ALA A 348 10.35 -19.51 10.54
N VAL A 349 11.01 -20.67 10.56
CA VAL A 349 11.38 -21.41 9.34
C VAL A 349 10.15 -22.19 8.90
N THR A 350 9.59 -21.83 7.74
CA THR A 350 8.42 -22.49 7.17
C THR A 350 8.64 -22.77 5.69
N PRO A 351 7.80 -23.60 5.02
CA PRO A 351 7.92 -23.81 3.57
C PRO A 351 7.87 -22.50 2.77
N ALA A 352 7.13 -21.49 3.25
CA ALA A 352 7.03 -20.16 2.64
C ALA A 352 8.17 -19.20 3.06
N ASN A 353 8.95 -19.53 4.09
CA ASN A 353 10.13 -18.78 4.55
C ASN A 353 11.25 -19.73 5.01
N PRO A 354 11.90 -20.47 4.08
CA PRO A 354 12.80 -21.56 4.43
C PRO A 354 14.10 -21.11 5.11
N LEU A 355 14.43 -19.82 5.01
CA LEU A 355 15.64 -19.24 5.60
C LEU A 355 15.35 -18.40 6.84
N GLY A 356 14.11 -18.37 7.34
CA GLY A 356 13.73 -17.58 8.52
C GLY A 356 14.08 -16.09 8.35
N LYS A 357 13.93 -15.54 7.13
CA LYS A 357 14.26 -14.14 6.85
C LYS A 357 13.21 -13.22 7.45
N TYR A 358 13.66 -12.12 8.04
CA TYR A 358 12.81 -11.01 8.45
C TYR A 358 12.87 -9.89 7.41
N PHE A 359 11.71 -9.46 6.94
CA PHE A 359 11.56 -8.30 6.08
C PHE A 359 10.75 -7.23 6.83
N PRO A 360 11.02 -5.93 6.62
CA PRO A 360 10.15 -4.88 7.12
C PRO A 360 8.69 -5.16 6.78
N PRO A 361 7.74 -5.05 7.72
CA PRO A 361 6.37 -5.45 7.45
C PRO A 361 5.69 -4.46 6.48
N CYS A 362 5.17 -4.97 5.38
CA CYS A 362 4.61 -4.12 4.33
C CYS A 362 3.18 -4.47 3.94
N SER A 363 2.44 -3.47 3.48
CA SER A 363 1.09 -3.66 2.93
C SER A 363 0.83 -2.76 1.73
N LEU A 364 0.25 -3.33 0.68
CA LEU A 364 -0.19 -2.59 -0.50
C LEU A 364 -1.71 -2.69 -0.64
N PHE A 365 -2.39 -1.59 -0.35
CA PHE A 365 -3.83 -1.42 -0.46
C PHE A 365 -4.18 -0.61 -1.70
N ALA A 366 -4.59 -1.31 -2.76
CA ALA A 366 -4.98 -0.71 -4.03
C ALA A 366 -6.15 -1.50 -4.64
N PRO A 367 -7.05 -0.85 -5.40
CA PRO A 367 -8.17 -1.50 -6.08
C PRO A 367 -7.72 -2.48 -7.18
N GLU A 368 -6.61 -2.18 -7.85
CA GLU A 368 -6.02 -3.02 -8.90
C GLU A 368 -4.50 -2.95 -8.82
N LYS A 369 -3.83 -4.09 -9.04
CA LYS A 369 -2.38 -4.22 -9.13
C LYS A 369 -1.99 -4.74 -10.51
N ARG A 370 -0.96 -4.15 -11.10
CA ARG A 370 -0.33 -4.59 -12.36
C ARG A 370 1.17 -4.70 -12.17
N TYR A 371 1.82 -5.55 -12.96
CA TYR A 371 3.26 -5.79 -12.88
C TYR A 371 3.95 -5.33 -14.16
N GLY A 372 5.01 -4.53 -13.99
CA GLY A 372 5.72 -3.86 -15.07
C GLY A 372 5.35 -2.38 -15.21
N VAL A 373 6.25 -1.60 -15.81
CA VAL A 373 6.11 -0.16 -16.04
C VAL A 373 6.58 0.20 -17.45
N ASP A 374 7.84 -0.09 -17.77
CA ASP A 374 8.40 0.17 -19.10
C ASP A 374 8.29 -1.06 -20.02
N VAL A 375 8.30 -2.26 -19.42
CA VAL A 375 8.10 -3.54 -20.08
C VAL A 375 7.15 -4.41 -19.27
N ASN A 376 6.43 -5.31 -19.94
CA ASN A 376 5.59 -6.31 -19.29
C ASN A 376 6.45 -7.23 -18.41
N ALA A 377 6.04 -7.44 -17.17
CA ALA A 377 6.70 -8.39 -16.29
C ALA A 377 6.56 -9.82 -16.87
N TYR A 378 7.67 -10.57 -16.89
CA TYR A 378 7.65 -11.94 -17.36
C TYR A 378 6.97 -12.87 -16.35
N ALA A 379 7.37 -12.81 -15.08
CA ALA A 379 6.87 -13.66 -14.01
C ALA A 379 6.72 -12.86 -12.71
N VAL A 380 5.91 -13.37 -11.78
CA VAL A 380 5.66 -12.76 -10.48
C VAL A 380 5.77 -13.81 -9.38
N ASN A 381 6.53 -13.47 -8.33
CA ASN A 381 6.58 -14.24 -7.10
C ASN A 381 5.97 -13.41 -5.96
N LEU A 382 4.92 -13.93 -5.34
CA LEU A 382 4.18 -13.26 -4.27
C LEU A 382 4.41 -13.96 -2.94
N GLY A 383 4.89 -13.22 -1.95
CA GLY A 383 5.04 -13.69 -0.57
C GLY A 383 4.13 -12.95 0.40
N GLY A 384 3.75 -13.61 1.50
CA GLY A 384 3.07 -12.95 2.64
C GLY A 384 1.58 -13.26 2.72
N GLN A 385 0.72 -12.24 2.76
CA GLN A 385 -0.73 -12.40 2.90
C GLN A 385 -1.47 -11.74 1.75
N ILE A 386 -2.62 -12.32 1.39
CA ILE A 386 -3.54 -11.73 0.44
C ILE A 386 -4.97 -11.73 0.98
N GLY A 387 -5.70 -10.67 0.67
CA GLY A 387 -7.09 -10.49 1.06
C GLY A 387 -7.84 -9.71 -0.01
N SER A 388 -9.17 -9.76 0.04
CA SER A 388 -10.03 -9.02 -0.87
C SER A 388 -11.14 -8.32 -0.10
N LEU A 389 -11.43 -7.06 -0.49
CA LEU A 389 -12.55 -6.26 0.01
C LEU A 389 -13.76 -6.27 -0.91
N ALA A 390 -13.69 -6.99 -2.03
CA ALA A 390 -14.73 -6.95 -3.06
C ALA A 390 -16.11 -7.27 -2.50
N ALA A 391 -17.11 -6.54 -3.00
CA ALA A 391 -18.51 -6.79 -2.67
C ALA A 391 -18.99 -8.11 -3.28
N ASP A 392 -20.07 -8.65 -2.71
CA ASP A 392 -20.70 -9.91 -3.16
C ASP A 392 -21.71 -9.59 -4.27
N ASP A 393 -21.22 -9.13 -5.43
CA ASP A 393 -22.04 -8.70 -6.58
C ASP A 393 -22.24 -9.81 -7.64
N GLY A 394 -21.88 -11.04 -7.31
CA GLY A 394 -21.95 -12.18 -8.22
C GLY A 394 -20.69 -12.40 -9.07
N THR A 395 -19.72 -11.47 -9.05
CA THR A 395 -18.45 -11.65 -9.77
C THR A 395 -17.48 -12.48 -8.94
N ALA A 396 -16.96 -13.57 -9.52
CA ALA A 396 -15.94 -14.38 -8.87
C ALA A 396 -14.63 -13.59 -8.71
N VAL A 397 -14.25 -13.28 -7.47
CA VAL A 397 -13.00 -12.60 -7.17
C VAL A 397 -11.89 -13.63 -6.98
N ARG A 398 -10.87 -13.54 -7.85
CA ARG A 398 -9.68 -14.38 -7.87
C ARG A 398 -8.46 -13.57 -7.45
N PRO A 399 -8.09 -13.58 -6.16
CA PRO A 399 -7.07 -12.67 -5.63
C PRO A 399 -5.65 -12.97 -6.11
N LEU A 400 -5.38 -14.20 -6.56
CA LEU A 400 -4.05 -14.62 -7.04
C LEU A 400 -3.82 -14.34 -8.53
N ASP A 401 -4.84 -13.88 -9.25
CA ASP A 401 -4.66 -13.50 -10.65
C ASP A 401 -3.79 -12.25 -10.75
N SER A 402 -2.76 -12.34 -11.59
CA SER A 402 -1.82 -11.25 -11.84
C SER A 402 -1.97 -10.76 -13.27
N LYS A 403 -1.89 -9.45 -13.46
CA LYS A 403 -1.93 -8.82 -14.78
C LYS A 403 -0.63 -8.06 -15.05
N ASP A 404 -0.18 -8.09 -16.29
CA ASP A 404 0.93 -7.24 -16.75
C ASP A 404 0.51 -5.76 -16.84
N MET A 405 1.44 -4.85 -17.19
CA MET A 405 1.12 -3.43 -17.34
C MET A 405 0.05 -3.17 -18.41
N SER A 406 0.03 -3.96 -19.49
CA SER A 406 -0.97 -3.89 -20.56
C SER A 406 -2.37 -4.35 -20.10
N GLY A 407 -2.46 -5.07 -18.98
CA GLY A 407 -3.71 -5.59 -18.42
C GLY A 407 -4.03 -7.01 -18.88
N ASN A 408 -3.11 -7.69 -19.55
CA ASN A 408 -3.25 -9.09 -19.92
C ASN A 408 -3.06 -9.98 -18.69
N ALA A 409 -3.83 -11.05 -18.59
CA ALA A 409 -3.64 -12.04 -17.55
C ALA A 409 -2.29 -12.75 -17.74
N MET A 410 -1.52 -12.87 -16.66
CA MET A 410 -0.28 -13.64 -16.68
C MET A 410 -0.61 -15.14 -16.66
N ALA A 411 0.17 -15.93 -17.42
CA ALA A 411 0.02 -17.38 -17.41
C ALA A 411 0.28 -17.96 -16.02
N SER A 412 -0.51 -18.96 -15.62
CA SER A 412 -0.43 -19.66 -14.34
C SER A 412 0.98 -20.19 -14.03
N SER A 413 1.69 -20.69 -15.05
CA SER A 413 3.08 -21.17 -14.95
C SER A 413 4.11 -20.08 -14.61
N ARG A 414 3.74 -18.81 -14.73
CA ARG A 414 4.60 -17.64 -14.46
C ARG A 414 4.24 -16.93 -13.16
N ILE A 415 3.31 -17.48 -12.39
CA ILE A 415 2.91 -16.97 -11.08
C ILE A 415 3.36 -17.98 -10.03
N THR A 416 4.14 -17.53 -9.05
CA THR A 416 4.47 -18.30 -7.84
C THR A 416 3.92 -17.57 -6.63
N VAL A 417 3.28 -18.28 -5.71
CA VAL A 417 2.67 -17.69 -4.53
C VAL A 417 3.05 -18.49 -3.29
N ASN A 418 3.61 -17.81 -2.29
CA ASN A 418 4.02 -18.35 -1.00
C ASN A 418 3.34 -17.55 0.12
N LEU A 419 2.13 -17.96 0.48
CA LEU A 419 1.36 -17.29 1.52
C LEU A 419 1.71 -17.85 2.90
N ARG A 420 1.79 -16.96 3.89
CA ARG A 420 2.03 -17.29 5.29
C ARG A 420 1.20 -16.42 6.21
N GLN A 421 0.85 -16.95 7.37
CA GLN A 421 0.18 -16.16 8.40
C GLN A 421 1.14 -15.21 9.12
N ILE A 422 0.63 -14.05 9.55
CA ILE A 422 1.29 -13.21 10.55
C ILE A 422 1.18 -13.91 11.91
N THR A 423 2.33 -14.18 12.52
CA THR A 423 2.43 -14.93 13.78
C THR A 423 2.87 -14.06 14.95
N HIS A 424 3.42 -12.87 14.66
CA HIS A 424 3.93 -11.96 15.68
C HIS A 424 3.56 -10.51 15.36
N PRO A 425 3.28 -9.66 16.38
CA PRO A 425 2.94 -8.24 16.16
C PRO A 425 3.99 -7.43 15.38
N CYS A 426 5.26 -7.83 15.41
CA CYS A 426 6.31 -7.14 14.64
C CYS A 426 6.25 -7.38 13.12
N GLU A 427 5.40 -8.31 12.69
CA GLU A 427 5.12 -8.56 11.28
C GLU A 427 3.88 -7.79 10.80
N LEU A 428 3.21 -7.03 11.69
CA LEU A 428 2.07 -6.22 11.33
C LEU A 428 2.52 -4.95 10.60
N PRO A 429 2.01 -4.71 9.37
CA PRO A 429 2.30 -3.48 8.66
C PRO A 429 1.67 -2.26 9.35
N PRO A 430 2.18 -1.04 9.06
CA PRO A 430 1.67 0.22 9.61
C PRO A 430 0.16 0.39 9.45
N ILE A 431 -0.33 0.18 8.23
CA ILE A 431 -1.76 0.15 7.91
C ILE A 431 -2.18 -1.31 7.82
N ARG A 432 -3.28 -1.64 8.49
CA ARG A 432 -3.86 -2.99 8.49
C ARG A 432 -5.36 -2.91 8.58
N MET A 433 -6.03 -3.91 8.02
CA MET A 433 -7.48 -4.06 8.19
C MET A 433 -7.76 -4.61 9.58
N MET A 434 -8.71 -3.99 10.28
CA MET A 434 -9.13 -4.42 11.60
C MET A 434 -10.38 -5.27 11.51
N ASN A 435 -10.44 -6.26 12.40
CA ASN A 435 -11.61 -7.08 12.64
C ASN A 435 -11.99 -6.88 14.10
N TRP A 436 -13.29 -6.80 14.38
CA TRP A 436 -13.78 -6.92 15.73
C TRP A 436 -13.87 -8.38 16.12
N LEU A 437 -13.32 -8.69 17.28
CA LEU A 437 -13.56 -9.94 17.99
C LEU A 437 -14.61 -9.67 19.06
N ILE A 438 -15.82 -10.18 18.86
CA ILE A 438 -16.88 -10.10 19.86
C ILE A 438 -17.01 -11.47 20.50
N MET A 439 -16.83 -11.54 21.82
CA MET A 439 -17.19 -12.71 22.61
C MET A 439 -18.54 -12.47 23.25
N ILE A 440 -19.48 -13.38 23.03
CA ILE A 440 -20.80 -13.35 23.64
C ILE A 440 -20.81 -14.41 24.73
N GLU A 441 -20.90 -13.96 25.97
CA GLU A 441 -21.07 -14.81 27.14
C GLU A 441 -22.56 -14.87 27.51
N GLU A 442 -23.10 -16.08 27.59
CA GLU A 442 -24.44 -16.30 28.16
C GLU A 442 -24.38 -16.11 29.67
N ARG A 443 -24.99 -15.04 30.18
CA ARG A 443 -25.12 -14.79 31.62
C ARG A 443 -26.39 -15.46 32.13
N ARG A 444 -26.30 -16.67 32.69
CA ARG A 444 -27.44 -17.28 33.40
C ARG A 444 -27.51 -16.82 34.84
N LYS A 445 -28.73 -16.58 35.32
CA LYS A 445 -29.00 -16.17 36.70
C LYS A 445 -28.45 -17.17 37.72
N GLU A 446 -28.34 -18.45 37.36
CA GLU A 446 -27.77 -19.53 38.21
C GLU A 446 -26.29 -19.33 38.56
N PHE A 447 -25.55 -18.52 37.79
CA PHE A 447 -24.10 -18.31 37.94
C PHE A 447 -23.72 -16.86 38.29
N VAL A 448 -24.70 -15.97 38.48
CA VAL A 448 -24.47 -14.58 38.90
C VAL A 448 -24.95 -14.44 40.34
N GLY A 449 -24.20 -15.05 41.26
CA GLY A 449 -24.57 -15.16 42.66
C GLY A 449 -23.68 -16.08 43.50
N TYR A 450 -22.36 -15.90 43.40
CA TYR A 450 -21.39 -16.07 44.48
C TYR A 450 -20.35 -14.96 44.38
#